data_AF-A0A183T6P3-F1
#
_entry.id   AF-A0A183T6P3-F1
#
_cell.length_a   1.000
_cell.length_b   1.000
_cell.length_c   1.000
_cell.angle_alpha   90.00
_cell.angle_beta   90.00
_cell.angle_gamma   90.00
#
_symmetry.space_group_name_H-M   'P 1'
#
loop_
_entity.id
_entity.type
_entity.pdbx_description
1 polymer ?
#
loop_
_entity_poly.entity_id
_entity_poly.type
_entity_poly.pdbx_seq_one_letter_code
_entity_poly.pdbx_strand_id
1 'polypeptide(L)'
;MKKLVTGLDKTLTDMQKNKPITKSVRLAIKPIDAATARFYGLPKVHKAGIPLRPIVSLRGAPTFHLAKWLLRNLRSLTSDATTTVCSAYQFLEQLQGVQITSDELMVSFDVTSLFNSIPAQVLILDDDDDDDDDDDDDDDDDDDDDDDDDVDDDDDDDDDDDDDDDDDDDDDHMMMMMMMMMMMMMMMMMMMIRMMMMMMMMMMMMMMMMMMMMMI
;
A
#
# COMPACT_ATOMS: atom_id res chain seq x y z
N MET A 1 -15.44 13.92 7.38
CA MET A 1 -14.80 14.27 6.09
C MET A 1 -14.85 15.77 5.79
N LYS A 2 -16.01 16.42 5.65
CA LYS A 2 -16.08 17.87 5.37
C LYS A 2 -15.26 18.75 6.33
N LYS A 3 -15.39 18.53 7.64
CA LYS A 3 -14.57 19.24 8.67
C LYS A 3 -13.06 19.10 8.45
N LEU A 4 -12.59 17.91 8.04
CA LEU A 4 -11.18 17.65 7.77
C LEU A 4 -10.71 18.40 6.52
N VAL A 5 -11.51 18.36 5.45
CA VAL A 5 -11.21 19.08 4.20
C VAL A 5 -11.12 20.58 4.46
N THR A 6 -12.13 21.15 5.12
CA THR A 6 -12.13 22.59 5.47
C THR A 6 -10.97 22.97 6.38
N GLY A 7 -10.64 22.13 7.37
CA GLY A 7 -9.49 22.35 8.24
C GLY A 7 -8.17 22.35 7.45
N LEU A 8 -7.96 21.36 6.59
CA LEU A 8 -6.77 21.27 5.73
C LEU A 8 -6.66 22.47 4.79
N ASP A 9 -7.76 22.85 4.13
CA ASP A 9 -7.76 23.98 3.19
C ASP A 9 -7.46 25.31 3.89
N LYS A 10 -7.96 25.50 5.13
CA LYS A 10 -7.60 26.63 5.98
C LYS A 10 -6.11 26.64 6.30
N THR A 11 -5.58 25.54 6.85
CA THR A 11 -4.15 25.42 7.19
C THR A 11 -3.24 25.67 5.99
N LEU A 12 -3.56 25.09 4.83
CA LEU A 12 -2.79 25.29 3.60
C LEU A 12 -2.85 26.72 3.08
N THR A 13 -3.98 27.40 3.29
CA THR A 13 -4.14 28.82 2.95
C THR A 13 -3.28 29.70 3.85
N ASP A 14 -3.28 29.43 5.16
CA ASP A 14 -2.46 30.15 6.13
C ASP A 14 -0.96 29.93 5.88
N MET A 15 -0.55 28.69 5.57
CA MET A 15 0.82 28.36 5.14
C MET A 15 1.21 29.05 3.82
N GLN A 16 0.28 29.35 2.92
CA GLN A 16 0.64 30.17 1.76
C GLN A 16 0.82 31.63 2.15
N LYS A 17 -0.06 32.19 2.97
CA LYS A 17 -0.01 33.59 3.42
C LYS A 17 1.31 33.89 4.15
N ASN A 18 1.72 32.97 5.03
CA ASN A 18 2.96 33.09 5.80
C ASN A 18 4.23 32.75 4.99
N LYS A 19 4.07 32.35 3.71
CA LYS A 19 5.12 31.99 2.75
C LYS A 19 5.95 30.70 2.99
N PRO A 20 5.64 29.74 3.89
CA PRO A 20 6.32 28.44 3.85
C PRO A 20 6.01 27.60 2.60
N ILE A 21 4.89 27.85 1.90
CA ILE A 21 4.57 27.18 0.61
C ILE A 21 4.12 28.19 -0.45
N THR A 22 4.35 27.86 -1.72
CA THR A 22 3.92 28.68 -2.86
C THR A 22 2.46 28.40 -3.27
N LYS A 23 1.86 29.29 -4.06
CA LYS A 23 0.52 29.09 -4.66
C LYS A 23 0.42 27.80 -5.47
N SER A 24 1.45 27.50 -6.26
CA SER A 24 1.53 26.27 -7.05
C SER A 24 1.55 25.02 -6.17
N VAL A 25 2.34 25.03 -5.08
CA VAL A 25 2.36 23.93 -4.11
C VAL A 25 1.00 23.75 -3.45
N ARG A 26 0.36 24.83 -3.00
CA ARG A 26 -0.98 24.78 -2.41
C ARG A 26 -2.00 24.14 -3.36
N LEU A 27 -1.99 24.54 -4.63
CA LEU A 27 -2.89 23.99 -5.63
C LEU A 27 -2.65 22.49 -5.84
N ALA A 28 -1.38 22.09 -5.93
CA ALA A 28 -0.99 20.70 -6.13
C ALA A 28 -1.32 19.79 -4.94
N ILE A 29 -1.33 20.30 -3.71
CA ILE A 29 -1.65 19.53 -2.49
C ILE A 29 -3.06 19.74 -1.98
N LYS A 30 -3.88 20.52 -2.70
CA LYS A 30 -5.27 20.81 -2.32
C LYS A 30 -6.04 19.50 -2.16
N PRO A 31 -6.88 19.37 -1.13
CA PRO A 31 -7.79 18.23 -1.02
C PRO A 31 -8.78 18.21 -2.19
N ILE A 32 -8.84 17.10 -2.94
CA ILE A 32 -9.78 16.87 -4.06
C ILE A 32 -10.61 15.62 -3.75
N ASP A 33 -11.87 15.60 -4.20
CA ASP A 33 -12.83 14.48 -4.15
C ASP A 33 -12.69 13.57 -2.91
N ALA A 34 -13.15 14.10 -1.77
CA ALA A 34 -12.86 13.59 -0.42
C ALA A 34 -13.57 12.26 -0.09
N ALA A 35 -13.07 11.15 -0.62
CA ALA A 35 -13.41 9.81 -0.18
C ALA A 35 -12.81 9.52 1.21
N THR A 36 -13.47 8.67 1.98
CA THR A 36 -12.91 8.20 3.25
C THR A 36 -11.81 7.17 2.95
N ALA A 37 -10.71 7.20 3.73
CA ALA A 37 -9.66 6.20 3.62
C ALA A 37 -10.23 4.78 3.74
N ARG A 38 -9.77 3.87 2.87
CA ARG A 38 -10.29 2.50 2.78
C ARG A 38 -9.42 1.56 3.59
N PHE A 39 -10.00 0.86 4.55
CA PHE A 39 -9.32 -0.18 5.31
C PHE A 39 -9.66 -1.57 4.78
N TYR A 40 -8.64 -2.35 4.42
CA TYR A 40 -8.81 -3.72 3.92
C TYR A 40 -7.64 -4.61 4.34
N GLY A 41 -7.81 -5.94 4.19
CA GLY A 41 -6.82 -6.93 4.56
C GLY A 41 -6.31 -7.72 3.36
N LEU A 42 -4.99 -7.85 3.21
CA LEU A 42 -4.37 -8.73 2.22
C LEU A 42 -3.94 -10.06 2.87
N PRO A 43 -4.34 -11.24 2.34
CA PRO A 43 -3.94 -12.53 2.88
C PRO A 43 -2.42 -12.75 2.88
N LYS A 44 -1.85 -13.12 4.03
CA LYS A 44 -0.44 -13.57 4.12
C LYS A 44 -0.36 -15.08 3.85
N VAL A 45 -0.45 -15.49 2.57
CA VAL A 45 -0.51 -16.90 2.12
C VAL A 45 0.64 -17.79 2.59
N HIS A 46 1.79 -17.21 2.93
CA HIS A 46 2.98 -17.92 3.42
C HIS A 46 2.95 -18.20 4.94
N LYS A 47 1.91 -17.78 5.69
CA LYS A 47 1.80 -18.01 7.14
C LYS A 47 0.66 -18.96 7.47
N ALA A 48 0.87 -19.81 8.47
CA ALA A 48 -0.15 -20.72 8.99
C ALA A 48 -1.40 -19.94 9.44
N GLY A 49 -2.59 -20.44 9.12
CA GLY A 49 -3.85 -19.76 9.40
C GLY A 49 -4.14 -18.55 8.50
N ILE A 50 -3.26 -18.22 7.54
CA ILE A 50 -3.42 -17.17 6.52
C ILE A 50 -3.93 -15.84 7.12
N PRO A 51 -3.21 -15.26 8.10
CA PRO A 51 -3.62 -14.00 8.71
C PRO A 51 -3.64 -12.87 7.68
N LEU A 52 -4.54 -11.90 7.85
CA LEU A 52 -4.59 -10.71 7.00
C LEU A 52 -3.48 -9.72 7.36
N ARG A 53 -2.95 -9.00 6.36
CA ARG A 53 -2.16 -7.78 6.52
C ARG A 53 -3.13 -6.60 6.39
N PRO A 54 -3.42 -5.88 7.49
CA PRO A 54 -4.25 -4.69 7.40
C PRO A 54 -3.53 -3.61 6.58
N ILE A 55 -4.26 -2.94 5.69
CA ILE A 55 -3.80 -1.85 4.82
C ILE A 55 -4.84 -0.73 4.89
N VAL A 56 -4.35 0.51 5.01
CA VAL A 56 -5.16 1.72 4.85
C VAL A 56 -4.77 2.36 3.52
N SER A 57 -5.70 2.40 2.57
CA SER A 57 -5.52 3.15 1.32
C SER A 57 -6.03 4.57 1.49
N LEU A 58 -5.15 5.52 1.18
CA LEU A 58 -5.45 6.94 1.13
C LEU A 58 -5.84 7.42 -0.28
N ARG A 59 -5.98 6.54 -1.28
CA ARG A 59 -6.37 6.96 -2.64
C ARG A 59 -7.73 7.64 -2.59
N GLY A 60 -7.81 8.88 -3.10
CA GLY A 60 -9.00 9.73 -3.01
C GLY A 60 -9.27 10.30 -1.61
N ALA A 61 -8.41 10.07 -0.63
CA ALA A 61 -8.54 10.72 0.68
C ALA A 61 -8.04 12.17 0.61
N PRO A 62 -8.58 13.09 1.44
CA PRO A 62 -8.17 14.49 1.49
C PRO A 62 -6.67 14.73 1.69
N THR A 63 -5.97 13.78 2.31
CA THR A 63 -4.55 13.87 2.64
C THR A 63 -3.63 13.25 1.57
N PHE A 64 -4.18 12.69 0.50
CA PHE A 64 -3.41 11.94 -0.49
C PHE A 64 -2.34 12.78 -1.18
N HIS A 65 -2.72 13.93 -1.75
CA HIS A 65 -1.78 14.80 -2.45
C HIS A 65 -0.74 15.39 -1.51
N LEU A 66 -1.14 15.78 -0.30
CA LEU A 66 -0.24 16.22 0.75
C LEU A 66 0.78 15.13 1.10
N ALA A 67 0.34 13.89 1.33
CA ALA A 67 1.23 12.77 1.63
C ALA A 67 2.19 12.46 0.47
N LYS A 68 1.71 12.51 -0.79
CA LYS A 68 2.54 12.33 -1.99
C LYS A 68 3.59 13.44 -2.11
N TRP A 69 3.20 14.68 -1.85
CA TRP A 69 4.11 15.83 -1.86
C TRP A 69 5.15 15.73 -0.74
N LEU A 70 4.75 15.40 0.49
CA LEU A 70 5.67 15.18 1.61
C LEU A 70 6.69 14.09 1.27
N LEU A 71 6.23 12.94 0.74
CA LEU A 71 7.13 11.86 0.33
C LEU A 71 8.16 12.31 -0.71
N ARG A 72 7.74 13.10 -1.71
CA ARG A 72 8.66 13.64 -2.73
C ARG A 72 9.73 14.53 -2.12
N ASN A 73 9.36 15.40 -1.18
CA ASN A 73 10.28 16.34 -0.54
C ASN A 73 11.19 15.67 0.51
N LEU A 74 10.69 14.64 1.22
CA LEU A 74 11.47 13.88 2.21
C LEU A 74 12.36 12.80 1.58
N ARG A 75 12.18 12.48 0.30
CA ARG A 75 12.93 11.41 -0.39
C ARG A 75 14.45 11.63 -0.31
N SER A 76 14.90 12.88 -0.39
CA SER A 76 16.31 13.27 -0.28
C SER A 76 16.95 12.87 1.06
N LEU A 77 16.18 12.78 2.14
CA LEU A 77 16.69 12.37 3.46
C LEU A 77 17.10 10.89 3.50
N THR A 78 16.64 10.10 2.53
CA THR A 78 16.84 8.64 2.49
C THR A 78 17.61 8.14 1.26
N SER A 79 17.72 8.97 0.22
CA SER A 79 18.28 8.56 -1.09
C SER A 79 19.79 8.33 -1.06
N ASP A 80 20.52 9.00 -0.17
CA ASP A 80 21.99 9.00 -0.17
C ASP A 80 22.57 8.08 0.93
N ALA A 81 21.72 7.28 1.58
CA ALA A 81 22.13 6.38 2.64
C ALA A 81 23.02 5.25 2.08
N THR A 82 24.29 5.24 2.48
CA THR A 82 25.29 4.22 2.06
C THR A 82 24.95 2.80 2.53
N THR A 83 24.03 2.67 3.49
CA THR A 83 23.56 1.39 4.05
C THR A 83 22.30 0.85 3.37
N THR A 84 21.75 1.59 2.39
CA THR A 84 20.55 1.19 1.65
C THR A 84 20.94 0.67 0.27
N VAL A 85 20.30 -0.42 -0.14
CA VAL A 85 20.40 -0.94 -1.50
C VAL A 85 19.02 -0.86 -2.15
N CYS A 86 18.94 -0.20 -3.30
CA CYS A 86 17.66 0.20 -3.90
C CYS A 86 17.06 -0.86 -4.84
N SER A 87 17.84 -1.87 -5.24
CA SER A 87 17.36 -2.93 -6.12
C SER A 87 18.09 -4.25 -5.88
N ALA A 88 17.44 -5.35 -6.27
CA ALA A 88 18.06 -6.67 -6.26
C ALA A 88 19.29 -6.74 -7.17
N TYR A 89 19.28 -6.02 -8.30
CA TYR A 89 20.42 -5.96 -9.22
C TYR A 89 21.64 -5.29 -8.58
N GLN A 90 21.44 -4.11 -7.98
CA GLN A 90 22.49 -3.39 -7.27
C GLN A 90 23.05 -4.22 -6.11
N PHE A 91 22.18 -4.96 -5.40
CA PHE A 91 22.59 -5.86 -4.34
C PHE A 91 23.51 -6.98 -4.84
N LEU A 92 23.16 -7.61 -5.97
CA LEU A 92 23.98 -8.66 -6.57
C LEU A 92 25.33 -8.14 -7.08
N GLU A 93 25.36 -6.95 -7.69
CA GLU A 93 26.61 -6.29 -8.08
C GLU A 93 27.52 -6.05 -6.87
N GLN A 94 26.96 -5.54 -5.77
CA GLN A 94 27.73 -5.30 -4.54
C GLN A 94 28.26 -6.59 -3.90
N LEU A 95 27.54 -7.70 -4.03
CA LEU A 95 28.01 -9.00 -3.55
C LEU A 95 29.01 -9.67 -4.50
N GLN A 96 29.13 -9.22 -5.74
CA GLN A 96 29.99 -9.86 -6.72
C GLN A 96 31.46 -9.76 -6.28
N GLY A 97 32.08 -10.92 -6.05
CA GLY A 97 33.47 -11.01 -5.63
C GLY A 97 33.70 -10.87 -4.12
N VAL A 98 32.64 -10.67 -3.33
CA VAL A 98 32.73 -10.79 -1.86
C VAL A 98 33.01 -12.26 -1.52
N GLN A 99 34.13 -12.51 -0.84
CA GLN A 99 34.53 -13.84 -0.36
C GLN A 99 34.42 -13.88 1.15
N ILE A 100 33.74 -14.89 1.68
CA ILE A 100 33.61 -15.12 3.12
C ILE A 100 34.75 -16.04 3.54
N THR A 101 35.60 -15.59 4.46
CA THR A 101 36.71 -16.42 4.98
C THR A 101 36.22 -17.46 5.98
N SER A 102 37.08 -18.41 6.35
CA SER A 102 36.73 -19.50 7.29
C SER A 102 36.35 -19.04 8.70
N ASP A 103 36.71 -17.82 9.06
CA ASP A 103 36.43 -17.16 10.34
C ASP A 103 35.31 -16.12 10.27
N GLU A 104 34.67 -15.97 9.10
CA GLU A 104 33.56 -15.05 8.87
C GLU A 104 32.21 -15.78 8.77
N LEU A 105 31.13 -15.06 9.14
CA LEU A 105 29.76 -15.57 9.08
C LEU A 105 28.86 -14.54 8.40
N MET A 106 28.12 -14.98 7.39
CA MET A 106 27.02 -14.20 6.83
C MET A 106 25.76 -14.41 7.65
N VAL A 107 25.13 -13.31 8.06
CA VAL A 107 23.89 -13.31 8.84
C VAL A 107 22.82 -12.49 8.13
N SER A 108 21.58 -12.94 8.21
CA SER A 108 20.41 -12.23 7.69
C SER A 108 19.41 -12.02 8.82
N PHE A 109 18.88 -10.81 8.92
CA PHE A 109 17.89 -10.42 9.91
C PHE A 109 16.66 -9.89 9.19
N ASP A 110 15.47 -10.24 9.69
CA ASP A 110 14.20 -9.69 9.25
C ASP A 110 13.65 -8.76 10.35
N VAL A 111 13.24 -7.55 9.97
CA VAL A 111 12.60 -6.63 10.91
C VAL A 111 11.10 -6.93 10.95
N THR A 112 10.63 -7.40 12.09
CA THR A 112 9.20 -7.62 12.28
C THR A 112 8.49 -6.30 12.53
N SER A 113 7.39 -6.06 11.81
CA SER A 113 6.43 -5.01 12.20
C SER A 113 7.03 -3.59 12.22
N LEU A 114 7.87 -3.26 11.23
CA LEU A 114 8.56 -1.96 11.15
C LEU A 114 7.61 -0.77 11.33
N PHE A 115 6.53 -0.68 10.55
CA PHE A 115 5.61 0.46 10.57
C PHE A 115 4.87 0.66 11.90
N ASN A 116 4.52 -0.43 12.60
CA ASN A 116 3.77 -0.37 13.86
C ASN A 116 4.67 -0.36 15.10
N SER A 117 5.99 -0.41 14.92
CA SER A 117 6.97 -0.36 16.01
C SER A 117 7.61 1.02 16.18
N ILE A 118 7.20 2.01 15.38
CA ILE A 118 7.67 3.39 15.49
C ILE A 118 6.94 4.04 16.69
N PRO A 119 7.65 4.50 17.74
CA PRO A 119 7.03 5.19 18.87
C PRO A 119 6.35 6.48 18.40
N ALA A 120 5.12 6.72 18.88
CA ALA A 120 4.34 7.90 18.47
C ALA A 120 5.04 9.22 18.82
N GLN A 121 5.80 9.25 19.91
CA GLN A 121 6.55 10.41 20.40
C GLN A 121 7.68 10.83 19.45
N VAL A 122 8.10 9.97 18.52
CA VAL A 122 9.15 10.30 17.54
C VAL A 122 8.55 10.94 16.28
N LEU A 123 7.24 10.80 16.06
CA LEU A 123 6.54 11.28 14.85
C LEU A 123 5.98 12.68 14.99
N ILE A 124 5.73 13.14 16.21
CA ILE A 124 5.25 14.48 16.52
C ILE A 124 6.44 15.18 17.17
N LEU A 125 7.08 16.11 16.45
CA LEU A 125 7.84 17.15 17.13
C LEU A 125 6.78 17.99 17.85
N ASP A 126 6.85 18.04 19.17
CA ASP A 126 5.97 18.88 19.99
C ASP A 126 6.16 20.34 19.55
N ASP A 127 5.32 20.84 18.63
CA ASP A 127 5.06 22.28 18.48
C ASP A 127 4.12 22.68 19.64
N ASP A 128 4.59 22.53 20.88
CA ASP A 128 4.00 23.12 22.09
C ASP A 128 4.64 24.50 22.32
N ASP A 129 4.76 25.33 21.27
CA ASP A 129 5.12 26.74 21.42
C ASP A 129 3.86 27.59 21.16
N ASP A 130 3.24 27.95 22.30
CA ASP A 130 2.49 29.16 22.58
C ASP A 130 1.27 29.50 21.69
N ASP A 131 0.11 28.94 22.09
CA ASP A 131 -1.14 29.71 22.11
C ASP A 131 -0.96 30.87 23.11
N ASP A 132 -0.32 31.95 22.68
CA ASP A 132 -0.55 33.27 23.30
C ASP A 132 -1.56 34.02 22.44
N ASP A 133 -2.74 34.17 23.03
CA ASP A 133 -3.78 35.11 22.64
C ASP A 133 -3.16 36.50 22.37
N ASP A 134 -3.46 37.08 21.21
CA ASP A 134 -3.74 38.52 21.13
C ASP A 134 -4.94 38.70 20.19
N ASP A 135 -6.08 38.98 20.85
CA ASP A 135 -7.26 39.62 20.30
C ASP A 135 -6.93 41.01 19.72
N ASP A 136 -7.87 41.51 18.90
CA ASP A 136 -8.03 42.90 18.44
C ASP A 136 -7.09 43.33 17.29
N ASP A 137 -7.51 43.94 16.18
CA ASP A 137 -8.72 44.72 15.90
C ASP A 137 -8.83 44.96 14.37
N ASP A 138 -10.06 45.23 13.98
CA ASP A 138 -10.53 46.10 12.89
C ASP A 138 -10.46 45.68 11.41
N ASP A 139 -11.68 45.67 10.86
CA ASP A 139 -12.10 45.81 9.48
C ASP A 139 -11.23 46.77 8.67
N ASP A 140 -11.00 46.40 7.40
CA ASP A 140 -11.37 47.29 6.31
C ASP A 140 -11.72 46.43 5.09
N ASP A 141 -12.99 46.53 4.70
CA ASP A 141 -13.46 46.23 3.36
C ASP A 141 -12.61 47.02 2.36
N ASP A 142 -12.13 46.34 1.32
CA ASP A 142 -12.17 46.93 -0.02
C ASP A 142 -12.49 45.77 -0.98
N ASP A 143 -13.75 45.80 -1.42
CA ASP A 143 -14.19 45.24 -2.69
C ASP A 143 -13.28 45.81 -3.79
N ASP A 144 -12.45 44.97 -4.40
CA ASP A 144 -12.10 45.14 -5.80
C ASP A 144 -12.66 43.92 -6.54
N ASP A 145 -13.91 44.10 -6.99
CA ASP A 145 -14.43 43.47 -8.20
C ASP A 145 -13.50 43.87 -9.36
N ASP A 146 -12.52 43.02 -9.68
CA ASP A 146 -12.00 42.95 -11.05
C ASP A 146 -12.60 41.71 -11.71
N ASP A 147 -13.75 41.96 -12.34
CA ASP A 147 -14.33 41.17 -13.43
C ASP A 147 -13.26 40.94 -14.52
N ASP A 148 -13.20 39.69 -14.96
CA ASP A 148 -12.89 39.22 -16.31
C ASP A 148 -11.66 39.80 -17.04
N ASP A 149 -10.64 38.95 -17.16
CA ASP A 149 -10.21 38.55 -18.50
C ASP A 149 -9.90 37.04 -18.46
N ASP A 150 -10.91 36.26 -18.85
CA ASP A 150 -10.73 34.94 -19.46
C ASP A 150 -9.77 35.11 -20.65
N VAL A 151 -8.49 34.85 -20.41
CA VAL A 151 -7.56 34.49 -21.46
C VAL A 151 -7.41 32.98 -21.40
N ASP A 152 -8.27 32.30 -22.17
CA ASP A 152 -7.99 30.98 -22.71
C ASP A 152 -6.70 31.07 -23.54
N ASP A 153 -5.55 30.99 -22.88
CA ASP A 153 -4.33 30.50 -23.53
C ASP A 153 -4.30 28.99 -23.26
N ASP A 154 -5.08 28.29 -24.10
CA ASP A 154 -4.89 26.88 -24.46
C ASP A 154 -3.48 26.73 -25.06
N ASP A 155 -2.46 26.64 -24.22
CA ASP A 155 -1.20 25.96 -24.54
C ASP A 155 -1.14 24.68 -23.69
N ASP A 156 -2.08 23.78 -23.99
CA ASP A 156 -1.96 22.34 -23.72
C ASP A 156 -0.80 21.79 -24.58
N ASP A 157 0.43 22.06 -24.16
CA ASP A 157 1.56 21.13 -24.40
C ASP A 157 1.62 20.16 -23.21
N ASP A 158 0.50 19.44 -23.01
CA ASP A 158 0.52 18.14 -22.35
C ASP A 158 1.20 17.17 -23.33
N ASP A 159 2.54 17.12 -23.27
CA ASP A 159 3.29 15.90 -23.59
C ASP A 159 2.93 14.83 -22.53
N ASP A 160 1.66 14.41 -22.55
CA ASP A 160 1.20 13.15 -22.00
C ASP A 160 1.80 12.05 -22.90
N ASP A 161 3.04 11.69 -22.61
CA ASP A 161 3.51 10.30 -22.80
C ASP A 161 2.77 9.41 -21.78
N ASP A 162 1.45 9.37 -21.89
CA ASP A 162 0.61 8.29 -21.38
C ASP A 162 0.81 7.10 -22.35
N ASP A 163 1.92 6.39 -22.15
CA ASP A 163 2.02 4.97 -22.49
C ASP A 163 1.07 4.20 -21.54
N ASP A 164 -0.24 4.43 -21.68
CA ASP A 164 -1.29 3.54 -21.23
C ASP A 164 -1.32 2.34 -22.20
N ASP A 165 -0.34 1.45 -22.05
CA ASP A 165 -0.46 0.05 -22.47
C ASP A 165 -1.48 -0.65 -21.55
N ASP A 166 -2.75 -0.27 -21.68
CA ASP A 166 -3.91 -0.97 -21.12
C ASP A 166 -4.18 -2.23 -21.98
N ASP A 167 -3.32 -3.23 -21.82
CA ASP A 167 -3.44 -4.57 -22.43
C ASP A 167 -3.73 -5.65 -21.34
N ASP A 168 -4.58 -5.32 -20.36
CA ASP A 168 -4.98 -6.22 -19.25
C ASP A 168 -6.36 -6.90 -19.46
N ASP A 169 -6.79 -7.10 -20.71
CA ASP A 169 -7.99 -7.91 -21.03
C ASP A 169 -7.70 -9.44 -21.09
N ASP A 170 -6.46 -9.87 -20.85
CA ASP A 170 -6.05 -11.29 -20.85
C ASP A 170 -6.14 -11.98 -19.47
N ASP A 171 -6.34 -11.21 -18.38
CA ASP A 171 -6.38 -11.75 -17.01
C ASP A 171 -7.65 -12.57 -16.72
N ASP A 172 -8.79 -12.19 -17.30
CA ASP A 172 -10.05 -12.92 -17.15
C ASP A 172 -9.98 -14.33 -17.76
N HIS A 173 -9.28 -14.48 -18.89
CA HIS A 173 -9.11 -15.78 -19.52
C HIS A 173 -8.16 -16.68 -18.71
N MET A 174 -7.11 -16.11 -18.11
CA MET A 174 -6.20 -16.85 -17.21
C MET A 174 -6.90 -17.26 -15.92
N MET A 175 -7.73 -16.39 -15.32
CA MET A 175 -8.53 -16.71 -14.13
C MET A 175 -9.54 -17.84 -14.38
N MET A 176 -10.22 -17.84 -15.54
CA MET A 176 -11.13 -18.93 -15.93
C MET A 176 -10.40 -20.27 -16.14
N MET A 177 -9.22 -20.26 -16.77
CA MET A 177 -8.41 -21.48 -16.92
C MET A 177 -7.90 -22.01 -15.57
N MET A 178 -7.44 -21.13 -14.66
CA MET A 178 -7.00 -21.53 -13.32
C MET A 178 -8.16 -22.07 -12.46
N MET A 179 -9.34 -21.46 -12.52
CA MET A 179 -10.52 -21.97 -11.81
C MET A 179 -10.96 -23.34 -12.36
N MET A 180 -10.96 -23.56 -13.68
CA MET A 180 -11.27 -24.87 -14.26
C MET A 180 -10.21 -25.92 -13.89
N MET A 181 -8.91 -25.60 -13.91
CA MET A 181 -7.85 -26.51 -13.48
C MET A 181 -7.95 -26.85 -11.98
N MET A 182 -8.23 -25.87 -11.12
CA MET A 182 -8.45 -26.10 -9.69
C MET A 182 -9.70 -26.96 -9.44
N MET A 183 -10.81 -26.73 -10.15
CA MET A 183 -12.02 -27.56 -10.06
C MET A 183 -11.75 -29.00 -10.55
N MET A 184 -11.01 -29.19 -11.65
CA MET A 184 -10.62 -30.52 -12.13
C MET A 184 -9.68 -31.24 -11.14
N MET A 185 -8.69 -30.54 -10.57
CA MET A 185 -7.83 -31.09 -9.52
C MET A 185 -8.62 -31.48 -8.27
N MET A 186 -9.55 -30.63 -7.80
CA MET A 186 -10.43 -30.95 -6.68
C MET A 186 -11.33 -32.16 -6.99
N MET A 187 -11.91 -32.24 -8.19
CA MET A 187 -12.70 -33.42 -8.60
C MET A 187 -11.87 -34.69 -8.67
N MET A 188 -10.66 -34.65 -9.24
CA MET A 188 -9.74 -35.80 -9.25
C MET A 188 -9.33 -36.21 -7.83
N MET A 189 -9.02 -35.25 -6.96
CA MET A 189 -8.67 -35.51 -5.56
C MET A 189 -9.87 -36.12 -4.79
N MET A 190 -11.09 -35.61 -4.99
CA MET A 190 -12.30 -36.22 -4.42
C MET A 190 -12.57 -37.64 -4.94
N MET A 191 -12.33 -37.90 -6.24
CA MET A 191 -12.45 -39.25 -6.81
C MET A 191 -11.39 -40.21 -6.23
N MET A 192 -10.13 -39.77 -6.08
CA MET A 192 -9.08 -40.57 -5.43
C MET A 192 -9.41 -40.86 -3.97
N ILE A 193 -9.89 -39.86 -3.20
CA ILE A 193 -10.32 -40.07 -1.81
C ILE A 193 -11.50 -41.06 -1.75
N ARG A 194 -12.52 -40.92 -2.63
CA ARG A 194 -13.63 -41.89 -2.71
C ARG A 194 -13.15 -43.30 -3.06
N MET A 195 -12.23 -43.46 -4.00
CA MET A 195 -11.64 -44.75 -4.36
C MET A 195 -10.85 -45.36 -3.20
N MET A 196 -10.01 -44.57 -2.51
CA MET A 196 -9.27 -45.03 -1.32
C MET A 196 -10.21 -45.46 -0.20
N MET A 197 -11.28 -44.70 0.08
CA MET A 197 -12.29 -45.09 1.08
C MET A 197 -13.02 -46.38 0.69
N MET A 198 -13.40 -46.55 -0.59
CA MET A 198 -14.00 -47.81 -1.07
C MET A 198 -13.03 -48.99 -0.96
N MET A 199 -11.76 -48.80 -1.30
CA MET A 199 -10.74 -49.85 -1.20
C MET A 199 -10.46 -50.23 0.26
N MET A 200 -10.39 -49.26 1.18
CA MET A 200 -10.31 -49.53 2.63
C MET A 200 -11.54 -50.27 3.15
N MET A 201 -12.75 -49.90 2.72
CA MET A 201 -13.98 -50.62 3.10
C MET A 201 -13.98 -52.07 2.57
N MET A 202 -13.56 -52.30 1.33
CA MET A 202 -13.43 -53.66 0.77
C MET A 202 -12.38 -54.49 1.52
N MET A 203 -11.21 -53.92 1.84
CA MET A 203 -10.20 -54.61 2.64
C MET A 203 -10.72 -54.95 4.05
N MET A 204 -11.42 -54.02 4.71
CA MET A 204 -12.04 -54.29 6.01
C MET A 204 -13.09 -55.40 5.93
N MET A 205 -13.98 -55.38 4.92
CA MET A 205 -14.96 -56.45 4.72
C MET A 205 -14.29 -57.81 4.46
N MET A 206 -13.23 -57.84 3.65
CA MET A 206 -12.51 -59.07 3.35
C MET A 206 -11.79 -59.62 4.59
N MET A 207 -11.17 -58.76 5.41
CA MET A 207 -10.59 -59.16 6.70
C MET A 207 -11.65 -59.68 7.67
N MET A 208 -12.82 -59.02 7.77
CA MET A 208 -13.91 -59.50 8.62
C MET A 208 -14.44 -60.87 8.15
N MET A 209 -14.60 -61.09 6.85
CA MET A 209 -14.99 -62.40 6.31
C MET A 209 -13.95 -63.48 6.59
N MET A 210 -12.65 -63.18 6.44
CA MET A 210 -11.59 -64.15 6.78
C MET A 210 -11.58 -64.49 8.27
N MET A 211 -11.74 -63.49 9.16
CA MET A 211 -11.82 -63.75 10.60
C MET A 211 -13.06 -64.59 10.96
N MET A 212 -14.22 -64.33 10.36
CA MET A 212 -15.41 -65.15 10.56
C MET A 212 -15.22 -66.60 10.07
N MET A 213 -14.55 -66.81 8.94
CA MET A 213 -14.26 -68.16 8.44
C MET A 213 -13.25 -68.92 9.31
N MET A 214 -12.30 -68.26 9.96
CA MET A 214 -11.35 -68.91 10.87
C MET A 214 -11.96 -69.28 12.24
N MET A 215 -13.14 -68.73 12.57
CA MET A 215 -13.87 -69.01 13.81
C MET A 215 -14.90 -70.15 13.71
N ILE A 216 -15.04 -70.76 12.53
CA ILE A 216 -15.94 -71.90 12.26
C ILE A 216 -15.09 -73.17 12.11
#